data_AF-A0A927B672-F1
#
_entry.id   AF-A0A927B672-F1
#
_cell.length_a   1.000
_cell.length_b   1.000
_cell.length_c   1.000
_cell.angle_alpha   90.00
_cell.angle_beta   90.00
_cell.angle_gamma   90.00
#
_symmetry.space_group_name_H-M   'P 1'
#
loop_
_entity.id
_entity.type
_entity.pdbx_description
1 polymer ?
#
loop_
_entity_poly.entity_id
_entity_poly.type
_entity_poly.pdbx_seq_one_letter_code
_entity_poly.pdbx_strand_id
1 'polypeptide(L)'
;MEESLYNFYNLFVNSSLLEDLYQEELLSPMTWTAIGIAFIVAFAFYIWPFNKVSFSDMSHWLLMTGISSLLLFTITLVTCYQKANQEIARDEADPDQGNLFDQGISTFLSYAFEMALLTALIFFIISMVMKNFSKNAKHRPMLWPSK
;
A
#
# COMPACT_ATOMS: atom_id res chain seq x y z
N MET A 1 -11.03 -13.65 5.79
CA MET A 1 -10.01 -12.82 5.10
C MET A 1 -9.38 -11.87 6.09
N GLU A 2 -10.18 -11.17 6.90
CA GLU A 2 -9.68 -10.27 7.96
C GLU A 2 -8.76 -10.98 8.96
N GLU A 3 -9.14 -12.15 9.49
CA GLU A 3 -8.30 -12.91 10.43
C GLU A 3 -6.94 -13.34 9.84
N SER A 4 -6.92 -13.73 8.55
CA SER A 4 -5.65 -14.06 7.87
C SER A 4 -4.77 -12.83 7.66
N LEU A 5 -5.38 -11.67 7.38
CA LEU A 5 -4.65 -10.41 7.26
C LEU A 5 -4.15 -9.94 8.62
N TYR A 6 -4.94 -10.10 9.68
CA TYR A 6 -4.54 -9.80 11.05
C TYR A 6 -3.24 -10.53 11.39
N ASN A 7 -3.18 -11.84 11.16
CA ASN A 7 -1.97 -12.62 11.41
C ASN A 7 -0.77 -12.17 10.57
N PHE A 8 -0.99 -11.71 9.34
CA PHE A 8 0.06 -11.17 8.48
C PHE A 8 0.56 -9.81 8.98
N TYR A 9 -0.35 -8.88 9.28
CA TYR A 9 -0.03 -7.53 9.76
C TYR A 9 0.57 -7.54 11.17
N ASN A 10 0.24 -8.52 12.01
CA ASN A 10 0.82 -8.69 13.35
C ASN A 10 2.35 -8.90 13.33
N LEU A 11 2.92 -9.22 12.16
CA LEU A 11 4.38 -9.37 12.01
C LEU A 11 5.12 -8.02 11.96
N PHE A 12 4.44 -6.91 11.66
CA PHE A 12 5.09 -5.62 11.42
C PHE A 12 4.31 -4.38 11.86
N VAL A 13 3.00 -4.48 12.10
CA VAL A 13 2.15 -3.39 12.59
C VAL A 13 2.12 -3.40 14.11
N ASN A 14 2.02 -2.21 14.72
CA ASN A 14 1.78 -2.07 16.15
C ASN A 14 0.50 -2.80 16.58
N SER A 15 0.58 -3.65 17.61
CA SER A 15 -0.54 -4.48 18.07
C SER A 15 -1.80 -3.69 18.43
N SER A 16 -1.67 -2.53 19.09
CA SER A 16 -2.85 -1.76 19.51
C SER A 16 -3.54 -1.09 18.33
N LEU A 17 -2.79 -0.60 17.34
CA LEU A 17 -3.39 -0.09 16.10
C LEU A 17 -3.98 -1.22 15.26
N LEU A 18 -3.34 -2.39 15.25
CA LEU A 18 -3.80 -3.56 14.51
C LEU A 18 -5.15 -4.08 15.03
N GLU A 19 -5.33 -4.12 16.35
CA GLU A 19 -6.61 -4.45 16.97
C GLU A 19 -7.71 -3.48 16.53
N ASP A 20 -7.44 -2.17 16.50
CA ASP A 20 -8.40 -1.16 16.08
C ASP A 20 -8.74 -1.27 14.59
N LEU A 21 -7.74 -1.51 13.75
CA LEU A 21 -7.94 -1.76 12.32
C LEU A 21 -8.77 -3.02 12.06
N TYR A 22 -8.61 -4.05 12.89
CA TYR A 22 -9.37 -5.28 12.80
C TYR A 22 -10.82 -5.10 13.26
N GLN A 23 -11.03 -4.41 14.37
CA GLN A 23 -12.37 -4.10 14.89
C GLN A 23 -13.19 -3.27 13.90
N GLU A 24 -12.54 -2.34 13.20
CA GLU A 24 -13.19 -1.51 12.16
C GLU A 24 -13.20 -2.16 10.76
N GLU A 25 -12.78 -3.44 10.62
CA GLU A 25 -12.72 -4.18 9.36
C GLU A 25 -11.94 -3.46 8.23
N LEU A 26 -10.86 -2.75 8.59
CA LEU A 26 -10.08 -1.92 7.68
C LEU A 26 -8.91 -2.64 7.00
N LEU A 27 -8.51 -3.84 7.46
CA LEU A 27 -7.35 -4.54 6.91
C LEU A 27 -7.61 -5.00 5.48
N SER A 28 -8.76 -5.61 5.20
CA SER A 28 -9.12 -6.01 3.83
C SER A 28 -9.22 -4.81 2.87
N PRO A 29 -10.00 -3.75 3.17
CA PRO A 29 -10.09 -2.56 2.31
C PRO A 29 -8.74 -1.91 2.03
N MET A 30 -7.88 -1.78 3.04
CA MET A 30 -6.56 -1.19 2.87
C MET A 30 -5.66 -2.05 1.99
N THR A 31 -5.70 -3.38 2.17
CA THR A 31 -4.95 -4.33 1.33
C THR A 31 -5.41 -4.26 -0.13
N TRP A 32 -6.72 -4.27 -0.37
CA TRP A 32 -7.27 -4.17 -1.73
C TRP A 32 -6.98 -2.82 -2.39
N THR A 33 -6.96 -1.75 -1.61
CA THR A 33 -6.56 -0.43 -2.09
C THR A 33 -5.10 -0.42 -2.51
N ALA A 34 -4.21 -1.05 -1.73
CA ALA A 34 -2.80 -1.22 -2.08
C ALA A 34 -2.63 -1.97 -3.41
N ILE A 35 -3.32 -3.10 -3.55
CA ILE A 35 -3.31 -3.91 -4.78
C ILE A 35 -3.85 -3.12 -5.96
N GLY A 36 -5.00 -2.46 -5.79
CA GLY A 36 -5.65 -1.67 -6.84
C GLY A 36 -4.78 -0.53 -7.34
N ILE A 37 -4.18 0.25 -6.43
CA ILE A 37 -3.28 1.35 -6.78
C ILE A 37 -2.05 0.80 -7.52
N ALA A 38 -1.38 -0.20 -6.96
CA ALA A 38 -0.19 -0.79 -7.57
C ALA A 38 -0.51 -1.34 -8.98
N PHE A 39 -1.68 -1.97 -9.15
CA PHE A 39 -2.12 -2.50 -10.44
C PHE A 39 -2.40 -1.40 -11.46
N ILE A 40 -3.13 -0.34 -11.08
CA ILE A 40 -3.46 0.78 -11.97
C ILE A 40 -2.18 1.49 -12.42
N VAL A 41 -1.26 1.76 -11.48
CA VAL A 41 0.01 2.42 -11.78
C VAL A 41 0.87 1.52 -12.68
N ALA A 42 0.94 0.22 -12.42
CA ALA A 42 1.68 -0.72 -13.25
C ALA A 42 1.07 -0.83 -14.66
N PHE A 43 -0.25 -0.86 -14.77
CA PHE A 43 -0.96 -0.86 -16.05
C PHE A 43 -0.67 0.41 -16.85
N ALA A 44 -0.72 1.57 -16.19
CA ALA A 44 -0.38 2.85 -16.78
C ALA A 44 1.07 2.87 -17.29
N PHE A 45 1.99 2.27 -16.52
CA PHE A 45 3.40 2.18 -16.88
C PHE A 45 3.69 1.20 -18.03
N TYR A 46 3.07 0.01 -18.07
CA TYR A 46 3.42 -1.05 -19.03
C TYR A 46 2.52 -1.12 -20.28
N ILE A 47 1.24 -0.74 -20.18
CA ILE A 47 0.22 -1.04 -21.21
C ILE A 47 -0.39 0.24 -21.83
N TRP A 48 -0.50 1.34 -21.08
CA TRP A 48 -1.16 2.56 -21.57
C TRP A 48 -0.36 3.26 -22.70
N PRO A 49 -1.03 3.88 -23.70
CA PRO A 49 -0.39 4.53 -24.87
C PRO A 49 0.52 5.73 -24.57
N PHE A 50 0.72 6.13 -23.31
CA PHE A 50 1.70 7.16 -22.94
C PHE A 50 3.16 6.68 -23.06
N ASN A 51 3.36 5.39 -23.33
CA ASN A 51 4.66 4.72 -23.36
C ASN A 51 5.44 5.05 -24.66
N LYS A 52 5.86 6.32 -24.80
CA LYS A 52 7.06 6.64 -25.59
C LYS A 52 8.23 5.84 -25.03
N VAL A 53 9.19 5.46 -25.87
CA VAL A 53 10.38 4.65 -25.52
C VAL A 53 11.13 5.17 -24.27
N SER A 54 10.95 6.45 -23.91
CA SER A 54 11.49 7.08 -22.69
C SER A 54 10.98 6.51 -21.36
N PHE A 55 9.84 5.81 -21.32
CA PHE A 55 9.30 5.24 -20.09
C PHE A 55 9.81 3.81 -19.80
N SER A 56 10.77 3.30 -20.58
CA SER A 56 11.41 2.01 -20.28
C SER A 56 12.46 2.09 -19.17
N ASP A 57 12.89 3.29 -18.76
CA ASP A 57 14.04 3.42 -17.87
C ASP A 57 13.71 3.10 -16.41
N MET A 58 14.71 2.54 -15.71
CA MET A 58 14.61 2.21 -14.28
C MET A 58 14.23 3.44 -13.42
N SER A 59 14.64 4.64 -13.82
CA SER A 59 14.28 5.89 -13.15
C SER A 59 12.77 6.15 -13.16
N HIS A 60 12.10 5.91 -14.29
CA HIS A 60 10.65 6.06 -14.41
C HIS A 60 9.90 4.96 -13.65
N TRP A 61 10.44 3.74 -13.66
CA TRP A 61 9.89 2.64 -12.87
C TRP A 61 9.96 2.92 -11.36
N LEU A 62 11.10 3.43 -10.88
CA LEU A 62 11.28 3.87 -9.49
C LEU A 62 10.35 5.03 -9.15
N LEU A 63 10.19 5.99 -10.06
CA LEU A 63 9.27 7.12 -9.88
C LEU A 63 7.82 6.63 -9.75
N MET A 64 7.39 5.69 -10.59
CA MET A 64 6.04 5.10 -10.50
C MET A 64 5.84 4.32 -9.21
N THR A 65 6.85 3.57 -8.77
CA THR A 65 6.84 2.88 -7.47
C THR A 65 6.73 3.90 -6.33
N GLY A 66 7.46 5.01 -6.41
CA GLY A 66 7.40 6.10 -5.45
C GLY A 66 6.01 6.75 -5.40
N ILE A 67 5.41 7.01 -6.56
CA ILE A 67 4.05 7.57 -6.66
C ILE A 67 3.02 6.62 -6.05
N SER A 68 3.05 5.33 -6.39
CA SER A 68 2.09 4.36 -5.83
C SER A 68 2.22 4.25 -4.31
N SER A 69 3.46 4.22 -3.81
CA SER A 69 3.75 4.10 -2.38
C SER A 69 3.37 5.37 -1.61
N LEU A 70 3.66 6.55 -2.17
CA LEU A 70 3.27 7.83 -1.57
C LEU A 70 1.74 8.00 -1.57
N LEU A 71 1.06 7.57 -2.63
CA LEU A 71 -0.40 7.64 -2.69
C LEU A 71 -1.03 6.78 -1.59
N LEU A 72 -0.59 5.52 -1.42
CA LEU A 72 -1.13 4.68 -0.35
C LEU A 72 -0.71 5.17 1.03
N PHE A 73 0.51 5.69 1.19
CA PHE A 73 0.94 6.35 2.43
C PHE A 73 -0.05 7.44 2.84
N THR A 74 -0.37 8.36 1.92
CA THR A 74 -1.31 9.45 2.19
C THR A 74 -2.70 8.93 2.51
N ILE A 75 -3.22 7.96 1.75
CA ILE A 75 -4.54 7.37 2.00
C ILE A 75 -4.58 6.74 3.39
N THR A 76 -3.61 5.90 3.72
CA THR A 76 -3.54 5.20 5.01
C THR A 76 -3.51 6.20 6.17
N LEU A 77 -2.63 7.21 6.07
CA LEU A 77 -2.50 8.23 7.09
C LEU A 77 -3.80 9.01 7.29
N VAL A 78 -4.43 9.44 6.19
CA VAL A 78 -5.71 10.17 6.23
C VAL A 78 -6.82 9.30 6.81
N THR A 79 -6.90 8.01 6.45
CA THR A 79 -7.89 7.08 6.99
C THR A 79 -7.75 6.92 8.51
N CYS A 80 -6.54 6.69 9.02
CA CYS A 80 -6.31 6.61 10.46
C CYS A 80 -6.70 7.92 11.17
N TYR A 81 -6.36 9.07 10.57
CA TYR A 81 -6.75 10.38 11.11
C TYR A 81 -8.26 10.61 11.11
N GLN A 82 -8.94 10.21 10.04
CA GLN A 82 -10.41 10.31 9.95
C GLN A 82 -11.07 9.43 11.01
N LYS A 83 -10.54 8.22 11.24
CA LYS A 83 -11.04 7.31 12.27
C LYS A 83 -10.78 7.83 13.69
N ALA A 84 -9.59 8.35 13.96
CA ALA A 84 -9.27 8.99 15.24
C ALA A 84 -10.22 10.17 15.55
N ASN A 85 -10.56 10.99 14.56
CA ASN A 85 -11.48 12.12 14.72
C ASN A 85 -12.96 11.73 14.87
N GLN A 86 -13.31 10.45 14.66
CA GLN A 86 -14.67 9.96 14.90
C GLN A 86 -14.94 9.65 16.38
N GLU A 87 -13.91 9.66 17.24
CA GLU A 87 -14.01 9.41 18.68
C GLU A 87 -14.83 8.14 18.99
N ILE A 88 -14.59 7.07 18.21
CA ILE A 88 -15.30 5.80 18.33
C ILE A 88 -14.90 5.16 19.67
N ALA A 89 -15.86 4.88 20.54
CA ALA A 89 -15.59 4.20 21.81
C ALA A 89 -15.08 2.78 21.56
N ARG A 90 -14.05 2.34 22.28
CA ARG A 90 -13.49 0.98 22.17
C ARG A 90 -14.46 -0.08 22.70
N ASP A 91 -15.22 0.26 23.74
CA ASP A 91 -16.33 -0.55 24.26
C ASP A 91 -17.50 0.38 24.61
N GLU A 92 -18.68 0.14 24.03
CA GLU A 92 -19.89 0.89 24.35
C GLU A 92 -20.37 0.65 25.79
N ALA A 93 -20.01 -0.49 26.39
CA ALA A 93 -20.39 -0.87 27.75
C ALA A 93 -19.37 -0.41 28.81
N ASP A 94 -18.13 -0.07 28.42
CA ASP A 94 -17.05 0.34 29.31
C ASP A 94 -16.34 1.62 28.81
N PRO A 95 -16.84 2.81 29.20
CA PRO A 95 -16.30 4.10 28.75
C PRO A 95 -14.85 4.36 29.18
N ASP A 96 -14.34 3.64 30.18
CA ASP A 96 -13.00 3.84 30.72
C ASP A 96 -11.90 3.21 29.84
N GLN A 97 -12.27 2.39 28.84
CA GLN A 97 -11.32 1.79 27.89
C GLN A 97 -10.84 2.74 26.78
N GLY A 98 -11.37 3.96 26.74
CA GLY A 98 -10.98 4.98 25.77
C GLY A 98 -11.57 4.77 24.38
N ASN A 99 -10.95 5.45 23.39
CA ASN A 99 -11.42 5.47 22.01
C ASN A 99 -10.50 4.63 21.12
N LEU A 100 -11.05 4.13 20.02
CA LEU A 100 -10.26 3.57 18.92
C LEU A 100 -9.41 4.67 18.28
N PHE A 101 -8.24 4.27 17.77
CA PHE A 101 -7.27 5.13 17.10
C PHE A 101 -6.72 6.24 18.02
N ASP A 102 -6.40 5.91 19.27
CA ASP A 102 -5.82 6.84 20.26
C ASP A 102 -4.28 6.78 20.35
N GLN A 103 -3.61 5.93 19.55
CA GLN A 103 -2.18 5.62 19.66
C GLN A 103 -1.22 6.74 19.19
N GLY A 104 -1.76 7.89 18.78
CA GLY A 104 -1.00 9.07 18.36
C GLY A 104 -0.42 9.00 16.94
N ILE A 105 0.02 10.18 16.46
CA ILE A 105 0.48 10.37 15.07
C ILE A 105 1.67 9.48 14.68
N SER A 106 2.59 9.20 15.61
CA SER A 106 3.78 8.39 15.34
C SER A 106 3.41 6.97 14.90
N THR A 107 2.38 6.39 15.52
CA THR A 107 1.90 5.04 15.23
C THR A 107 1.23 5.01 13.85
N PHE A 108 0.44 6.04 13.51
CA PHE A 108 -0.16 6.16 12.18
C PHE A 108 0.87 6.38 11.09
N LEU A 109 1.92 7.17 11.35
CA LEU A 109 3.02 7.37 10.40
C LEU A 109 3.80 6.08 10.17
N SER A 110 4.06 5.29 11.21
CA SER A 110 4.71 3.97 11.08
C SER A 110 3.88 3.05 10.20
N TYR A 111 2.59 2.93 10.50
CA TYR A 111 1.69 2.08 9.73
C TYR A 111 1.54 2.54 8.28
N ALA A 112 1.40 3.85 8.05
CA ALA A 112 1.36 4.41 6.70
C ALA A 112 2.65 4.10 5.92
N PHE A 113 3.81 4.13 6.58
CA PHE A 113 5.09 3.77 5.99
C PHE A 113 5.18 2.28 5.66
N GLU A 114 4.74 1.40 6.56
CA GLU A 114 4.65 -0.05 6.33
C GLU A 114 3.73 -0.36 5.13
N MET A 115 2.59 0.31 5.04
CA MET A 115 1.67 0.19 3.90
C MET A 115 2.31 0.70 2.60
N ALA A 116 3.11 1.77 2.65
CA ALA A 116 3.88 2.24 1.50
C ALA A 116 4.89 1.19 1.02
N LEU A 117 5.61 0.55 1.94
CA LEU A 117 6.54 -0.54 1.62
C LEU A 117 5.81 -1.77 1.04
N LEU A 118 4.68 -2.14 1.62
CA LEU A 118 3.84 -3.22 1.11
C LEU A 118 3.37 -2.92 -0.32
N THR A 119 2.98 -1.67 -0.60
CA THR A 119 2.59 -1.23 -1.95
C THR A 119 3.74 -1.33 -2.93
N ALA A 120 4.95 -0.90 -2.53
CA ALA A 120 6.13 -1.01 -3.36
C ALA A 120 6.43 -2.48 -3.71
N LEU A 121 6.28 -3.39 -2.73
CA LEU A 121 6.44 -4.82 -2.94
C LEU A 121 5.38 -5.39 -3.89
N ILE A 122 4.11 -5.03 -3.71
CA ILE A 122 3.02 -5.46 -4.61
C ILE A 122 3.26 -4.93 -6.02
N PHE A 123 3.62 -3.65 -6.16
CA PHE A 123 3.96 -3.04 -7.45
C PHE A 123 5.11 -3.77 -8.12
N PHE A 124 6.15 -4.15 -7.36
CA PHE A 124 7.26 -4.94 -7.87
C PHE A 124 6.80 -6.30 -8.40
N ILE A 125 5.95 -7.02 -7.65
CA ILE A 125 5.41 -8.31 -8.07
C ILE A 125 4.57 -8.17 -9.35
N ILE A 126 3.67 -7.20 -9.41
CA ILE A 126 2.83 -6.93 -10.59
C ILE A 126 3.72 -6.55 -11.78
N SER A 127 4.75 -5.73 -11.56
CA SER A 127 5.70 -5.31 -12.60
C SER A 127 6.45 -6.50 -13.21
N MET A 128 6.85 -7.48 -12.41
CA MET A 128 7.49 -8.70 -12.91
C MET A 128 6.59 -9.47 -13.88
N VAL A 129 5.30 -9.54 -13.60
CA VAL A 129 4.31 -10.19 -14.47
C VAL A 129 4.06 -9.36 -15.73
N MET A 130 3.75 -8.07 -15.56
CA MET A 130 3.38 -7.16 -16.65
C MET A 130 4.51 -6.94 -17.66
N LYS A 131 5.77 -7.00 -17.22
CA LYS A 131 6.94 -6.94 -18.10
C LYS A 131 6.87 -7.96 -19.25
N ASN A 132 6.32 -9.15 -19.01
CA ASN A 132 6.21 -10.21 -20.03
C ASN A 132 5.16 -9.90 -21.11
N PHE A 133 4.19 -9.04 -20.81
CA PHE A 133 3.11 -8.65 -21.72
C PHE A 133 3.38 -7.31 -22.41
N SER A 134 4.41 -6.59 -21.99
CA SER A 134 4.74 -5.28 -22.56
C SER A 134 5.27 -5.40 -23.99
N LYS A 135 4.60 -4.72 -24.93
CA LYS A 135 5.05 -4.58 -26.32
C LYS A 135 6.34 -3.74 -26.47
N ASN A 136 6.81 -3.11 -25.39
CA ASN A 136 8.09 -2.38 -25.31
C ASN A 136 9.30 -3.29 -25.00
N ALA A 137 9.13 -4.60 -24.87
CA ALA A 137 10.20 -5.57 -24.56
C ALA A 137 11.36 -5.66 -25.57
N LYS A 138 11.34 -4.86 -26.65
CA LYS A 138 12.44 -4.70 -27.61
C LYS A 138 13.56 -3.77 -27.12
N HIS A 139 13.31 -2.90 -26.13
CA HIS A 139 14.31 -1.95 -25.59
C HIS A 139 14.32 -2.01 -24.05
N ARG A 140 14.81 -3.13 -23.51
CA ARG A 140 14.79 -3.41 -22.06
C ARG A 140 15.86 -2.57 -21.33
N PRO A 141 15.58 -1.99 -20.14
CA PRO A 141 16.65 -1.72 -19.19
C PRO A 141 17.17 -3.09 -18.71
N MET A 142 18.34 -3.49 -19.20
CA MET A 142 19.01 -4.71 -18.78
C MET A 142 19.56 -4.55 -17.37
N LEU A 143 18.91 -5.18 -16.38
CA LEU A 143 19.59 -5.59 -15.14
C LEU A 143 20.36 -6.91 -15.31
N TRP A 144 20.41 -7.48 -16.52
CA TRP A 144 21.17 -8.67 -16.84
C TRP A 144 21.69 -8.59 -18.27
N PRO A 145 22.99 -8.84 -18.53
CA PRO A 145 23.52 -8.85 -19.88
C PRO A 145 22.86 -9.99 -20.65
N SER A 146 22.15 -9.68 -21.74
CA SER A 146 21.79 -10.73 -22.69
C SER A 146 23.04 -11.11 -23.48
N LYS A 147 23.33 -12.40 -23.54
CA LYS A 147 24.24 -12.95 -24.55
C LYS A 147 23.71 -12.69 -25.96
#